data_AF-A0A3E0VGJ7-F1
#
_entry.id   AF-A0A3E0VGJ7-F1
#
_cell.length_a   1.000
_cell.length_b   1.000
_cell.length_c   1.000
_cell.angle_alpha   90.00
_cell.angle_beta   90.00
_cell.angle_gamma   90.00
#
_symmetry.space_group_name_H-M   'P 1'
#
loop_
_entity.id
_entity.type
_entity.pdbx_description
1 polymer ?
#
loop_
_entity_poly.entity_id
_entity_poly.type
_entity_poly.pdbx_seq_one_letter_code
_entity_poly.pdbx_strand_id
1 'polypeptide(L)'
;MTANRNRRRPIIRPVFHHTTFATLKLDEMVDFYEAIAGLEPVYHGSEGAWLTNDEANHRIALLALPDLKEAIDKGHTVGLHHTAFEYGDFHVWLDNYERLAERDIRPFVCLDHGMTMSMYYQDPEGNGVEIQFDTFGSWNKSKEWMWESEEFSLNPVGRFFDPDQIVAARREGLEGEEIHRRARNDEYVPAVIPEVHLPDLW
;
A
#
# COMPACT_ATOMS: atom_id res chain seq x y z
N MET A 1 -7.15 -31.30 -3.96
CA MET A 1 -8.36 -31.66 -3.20
C MET A 1 -9.24 -30.42 -3.09
N THR A 2 -10.43 -30.42 -3.69
CA THR A 2 -11.39 -29.32 -3.55
C THR A 2 -12.15 -29.48 -2.24
N ALA A 3 -11.69 -28.80 -1.20
CA ALA A 3 -12.47 -28.66 0.02
C ALA A 3 -13.59 -27.66 -0.26
N ASN A 4 -14.83 -28.16 -0.43
CA ASN A 4 -16.01 -27.31 -0.51
C ASN A 4 -16.07 -26.46 0.76
N ARG A 5 -15.70 -25.18 0.65
CA ARG A 5 -15.84 -24.19 1.72
C ARG A 5 -17.34 -23.92 1.86
N ASN A 6 -18.04 -24.71 2.67
CA ASN A 6 -19.44 -24.48 3.05
C ASN A 6 -19.51 -23.16 3.83
N ARG A 7 -19.65 -22.05 3.12
CA ARG A 7 -19.52 -20.69 3.63
C ARG A 7 -20.84 -20.27 4.28
N ARG A 8 -21.04 -20.66 5.54
CA ARG A 8 -21.99 -19.99 6.45
C ARG A 8 -21.44 -18.59 6.79
N ARG A 9 -21.50 -17.68 5.83
CA ARG A 9 -21.15 -16.27 6.05
C ARG A 9 -22.33 -15.56 6.73
N PRO A 10 -22.07 -14.53 7.57
CA PRO A 10 -23.12 -13.64 8.02
C PRO A 10 -23.95 -13.12 6.83
N ILE A 11 -25.27 -13.05 7.01
CA ILE A 11 -26.18 -12.46 6.01
C ILE A 11 -25.81 -10.99 5.78
N ILE A 12 -25.55 -10.28 6.88
CA ILE A 12 -25.06 -8.90 6.88
C ILE A 12 -23.56 -8.94 7.16
N ARG A 13 -22.75 -8.43 6.22
CA ARG A 13 -21.29 -8.38 6.35
C ARG A 13 -20.90 -6.99 6.85
N PRO A 14 -20.16 -6.86 7.97
CA PRO A 14 -19.66 -5.56 8.41
C PRO A 14 -18.62 -5.03 7.41
N VAL A 15 -18.57 -3.70 7.29
CA VAL A 15 -17.51 -3.00 6.55
C VAL A 15 -16.29 -2.88 7.47
N PHE A 16 -15.09 -3.03 6.91
CA PHE A 16 -13.87 -2.74 7.64
C PHE A 16 -13.80 -1.24 7.97
N HIS A 17 -13.65 -0.90 9.24
CA HIS A 17 -13.68 0.50 9.67
C HIS A 17 -12.29 1.11 9.76
N HIS A 18 -11.43 0.58 10.62
CA HIS A 18 -10.12 1.15 10.91
C HIS A 18 -9.09 0.09 11.30
N THR A 19 -7.82 0.49 11.21
CA THR A 19 -6.68 -0.21 11.81
C THR A 19 -6.13 0.63 12.95
N THR A 20 -5.77 0.00 14.06
CA THR A 20 -5.09 0.67 15.18
C THR A 20 -3.63 0.20 15.25
N PHE A 21 -2.71 1.15 15.34
CA PHE A 21 -1.29 0.89 15.58
C PHE A 21 -0.88 1.35 16.97
N ALA A 22 0.00 0.57 17.60
CA ALA A 22 0.77 1.05 18.74
C ALA A 22 2.04 1.73 18.22
N THR A 23 2.44 2.83 18.85
CA THR A 23 3.61 3.60 18.42
C THR A 23 4.34 4.24 19.60
N LEU A 24 5.66 4.25 19.53
CA LEU A 24 6.57 5.04 20.37
C LEU A 24 6.80 6.46 19.81
N LYS A 25 6.34 6.72 18.58
CA LYS A 25 6.66 7.89 17.75
C LYS A 25 5.37 8.55 17.21
N LEU A 26 4.48 8.97 18.11
CA LEU A 26 3.13 9.42 17.75
C LEU A 26 3.11 10.53 16.69
N ASP A 27 3.85 11.62 16.93
CA ASP A 27 3.88 12.77 16.03
C ASP A 27 4.46 12.41 14.65
N GLU A 28 5.53 11.60 14.61
CA GLU A 28 6.16 11.14 13.37
C GLU A 28 5.20 10.26 12.55
N MET A 29 4.43 9.40 13.23
CA MET A 29 3.41 8.57 12.58
C MET A 29 2.26 9.43 12.02
N VAL A 30 1.85 10.48 12.73
CA VAL A 30 0.84 11.43 12.25
C VAL A 30 1.34 12.15 11.01
N ASP A 31 2.53 12.75 11.07
CA ASP A 31 3.17 13.45 9.95
C ASP A 31 3.33 12.53 8.73
N PHE A 32 3.68 11.26 8.95
CA PHE A 32 3.82 10.26 7.90
C PHE A 32 2.47 9.97 7.22
N TYR A 33 1.40 9.71 7.99
CA TYR A 33 0.08 9.40 7.42
C TYR A 33 -0.59 10.60 6.75
N GLU A 34 -0.36 11.81 7.28
CA GLU A 34 -0.70 13.07 6.60
C GLU A 34 0.05 13.16 5.26
N ALA A 35 1.36 12.93 5.26
CA ALA A 35 2.17 13.04 4.07
C ALA A 35 1.82 12.01 3.01
N ILE A 36 1.66 10.74 3.37
CA ILE A 36 1.58 9.63 2.41
C ILE A 36 0.22 9.50 1.73
N ALA A 37 -0.86 9.73 2.48
CA ALA A 37 -2.22 9.45 2.02
C ALA A 37 -3.23 10.55 2.40
N GLY A 38 -2.76 11.70 2.89
CA GLY A 38 -3.61 12.86 3.18
C GLY A 38 -4.57 12.64 4.35
N LEU A 39 -4.20 11.79 5.31
CA LEU A 39 -5.03 11.56 6.48
C LEU A 39 -4.94 12.75 7.43
N GLU A 40 -6.08 13.33 7.80
CA GLU A 40 -6.16 14.44 8.75
C GLU A 40 -6.49 13.92 10.16
N PRO A 41 -5.83 14.40 11.23
CA PRO A 41 -6.19 14.05 12.59
C PRO A 41 -7.51 14.70 13.01
N VAL A 42 -8.55 13.87 13.18
CA VAL A 42 -9.82 14.26 13.82
C VAL A 42 -9.61 14.55 15.31
N TYR A 43 -8.65 13.84 15.93
CA TYR A 43 -8.16 14.10 17.28
C TYR A 43 -6.65 13.86 17.33
N HIS A 44 -5.95 14.71 18.09
CA HIS A 44 -4.53 14.58 18.40
C HIS A 44 -4.27 14.90 19.88
N GLY A 45 -3.78 13.93 20.64
CA GLY A 45 -3.43 14.08 22.05
C GLY A 45 -2.11 13.39 22.37
N SER A 46 -1.66 13.47 23.62
CA SER A 46 -0.34 12.96 24.02
C SER A 46 -0.19 11.44 24.02
N GLU A 47 -1.31 10.70 24.13
CA GLU A 47 -1.32 9.23 24.20
C GLU A 47 -1.98 8.60 22.96
N GLY A 48 -2.42 9.41 22.00
CA GLY A 48 -2.99 8.89 20.76
C GLY A 48 -3.60 9.94 19.83
N ALA A 49 -3.77 9.51 18.59
CA ALA A 49 -4.35 10.28 17.51
C ALA A 49 -5.31 9.40 16.67
N TRP A 50 -6.34 10.01 16.10
CA TRP A 50 -7.34 9.36 15.26
C TRP A 50 -7.44 10.12 13.96
N LEU A 51 -7.05 9.49 12.85
CA LEU A 51 -6.90 10.13 11.56
C LEU A 51 -7.85 9.54 10.52
N THR A 52 -8.34 10.39 9.62
CA THR A 52 -9.24 10.01 8.52
C THR A 52 -8.85 10.69 7.22
N ASN A 53 -9.15 10.05 6.09
CA ASN A 53 -9.08 10.65 4.76
C ASN A 53 -10.42 10.55 4.00
N ASP A 54 -11.49 10.22 4.72
CA ASP A 54 -12.86 10.15 4.22
C ASP A 54 -13.87 10.56 5.32
N GLU A 55 -15.16 10.32 5.10
CA GLU A 55 -16.22 10.72 6.02
C GLU A 55 -16.28 9.89 7.32
N ALA A 56 -15.48 8.82 7.45
CA ALA A 56 -15.42 8.05 8.68
C ALA A 56 -14.79 8.87 9.80
N ASN A 57 -15.16 8.56 11.05
CA ASN A 57 -14.57 9.24 12.21
C ASN A 57 -13.06 8.95 12.36
N HIS A 58 -12.56 7.83 11.84
CA HIS A 58 -11.14 7.52 11.60
C HIS A 58 -10.98 6.26 10.76
N ARG A 59 -9.88 6.18 10.01
CA ARG A 59 -9.38 4.98 9.33
C ARG A 59 -8.12 4.43 9.98
N ILE A 60 -7.31 5.31 10.57
CA ILE A 60 -6.12 4.95 11.36
C ILE A 60 -6.28 5.51 12.77
N ALA A 61 -6.04 4.66 13.76
CA ALA A 61 -5.85 5.09 15.14
C ALA A 61 -4.42 4.79 15.57
N LEU A 62 -3.79 5.74 16.25
CA LEU A 62 -2.42 5.64 16.76
C LEU A 62 -2.48 5.72 18.28
N LEU A 63 -1.88 4.75 18.97
CA LEU A 63 -1.85 4.69 20.43
C LEU A 63 -0.40 4.70 20.93
N ALA A 64 -0.07 5.73 21.70
CA ALA A 64 1.21 5.87 22.40
C ALA A 64 1.04 5.47 23.87
N LEU A 65 0.81 4.17 24.09
CA LEU A 65 0.58 3.63 25.42
C LEU A 65 1.89 3.55 26.22
N PRO A 66 1.84 3.66 27.56
CA PRO A 66 3.00 3.41 28.40
C PRO A 66 3.50 1.96 28.23
N ASP A 67 4.80 1.76 28.45
CA ASP A 67 5.49 0.46 28.44
C ASP A 67 5.50 -0.30 27.11
N LEU A 68 5.19 0.38 25.99
CA LEU A 68 5.46 -0.15 24.66
C LEU A 68 6.95 -0.41 24.45
N LYS A 69 7.25 -1.37 23.57
CA LYS A 69 8.62 -1.78 23.24
C LYS A 69 8.79 -1.75 21.73
N GLU A 70 10.00 -1.44 21.29
CA GLU A 70 10.38 -1.55 19.90
C GLU A 70 10.17 -2.98 19.40
N ALA A 71 9.72 -3.10 18.14
CA ALA A 71 9.62 -4.39 17.48
C ALA A 71 11.03 -4.92 17.17
N ILE A 72 11.23 -6.22 17.40
CA ILE A 72 12.46 -6.93 17.01
C ILE A 72 12.14 -7.75 15.78
N ASP A 73 12.95 -7.59 14.72
CA ASP A 73 12.85 -8.37 13.48
C ASP A 73 11.42 -8.39 12.90
N LYS A 74 10.86 -7.19 12.71
CA LYS A 74 9.46 -7.02 12.31
C LYS A 74 9.18 -7.63 10.93
N GLY A 75 10.10 -7.50 9.98
CA GLY A 75 9.97 -8.06 8.63
C GLY A 75 9.84 -9.58 8.58
N HIS A 76 10.31 -10.29 9.61
CA HIS A 76 10.23 -11.75 9.71
C HIS A 76 9.30 -12.24 10.83
N THR A 77 8.56 -11.34 11.48
CA THR A 77 7.64 -11.66 12.58
C THR A 77 6.17 -11.64 12.11
N VAL A 78 5.37 -12.61 12.55
CA VAL A 78 3.94 -12.66 12.22
C VAL A 78 3.18 -11.46 12.81
N GLY A 79 2.31 -10.85 12.01
CA GLY A 79 1.55 -9.67 12.41
C GLY A 79 0.82 -9.00 11.25
N LEU A 80 0.46 -7.73 11.45
CA LEU A 80 -0.03 -6.87 10.37
C LEU A 80 1.14 -6.58 9.42
N HIS A 81 0.99 -6.95 8.15
CA HIS A 81 2.01 -6.68 7.14
C HIS A 81 1.93 -5.25 6.61
N HIS A 82 0.76 -4.83 6.13
CA HIS A 82 0.55 -3.48 5.64
C HIS A 82 -0.91 -3.03 5.74
N THR A 83 -1.13 -1.72 5.72
CA THR A 83 -2.40 -1.09 5.33
C THR A 83 -2.29 -0.60 3.89
N ALA A 84 -3.42 -0.53 3.17
CA ALA A 84 -3.45 -0.16 1.77
C ALA A 84 -4.40 1.01 1.52
N PHE A 85 -3.98 1.94 0.67
CA PHE A 85 -4.77 3.06 0.17
C PHE A 85 -4.75 3.05 -1.35
N GLU A 86 -5.85 3.47 -1.96
CA GLU A 86 -6.05 3.39 -3.41
C GLU A 86 -6.40 4.75 -3.99
N TYR A 87 -5.69 5.12 -5.05
CA TYR A 87 -6.10 6.19 -5.95
C TYR A 87 -6.97 5.63 -7.07
N GLY A 88 -7.96 6.40 -7.49
CA GLY A 88 -8.83 6.03 -8.61
C GLY A 88 -8.24 6.28 -10.00
N ASP A 89 -7.03 6.86 -10.09
CA ASP A 89 -6.42 7.29 -11.33
C ASP A 89 -4.89 7.10 -11.32
N PHE A 90 -4.35 6.62 -12.44
CA PHE A 90 -2.92 6.37 -12.64
C PHE A 90 -2.07 7.63 -12.53
N HIS A 91 -2.52 8.75 -13.08
CA HIS A 91 -1.74 9.98 -13.06
C HIS A 91 -1.72 10.59 -11.66
N VAL A 92 -2.86 10.60 -10.95
CA VAL A 92 -2.93 11.07 -9.56
C VAL A 92 -2.06 10.20 -8.63
N TRP A 93 -2.04 8.88 -8.85
CA TRP A 93 -1.14 7.97 -8.14
C TRP A 93 0.34 8.32 -8.35
N LEU A 94 0.75 8.63 -9.58
CA LEU A 94 2.12 9.04 -9.87
C LEU A 94 2.47 10.46 -9.38
N ASP A 95 1.51 11.39 -9.41
CA ASP A 95 1.70 12.72 -8.83
C ASP A 95 1.97 12.62 -7.32
N ASN A 96 1.29 11.68 -6.65
CA ASN A 96 1.57 11.36 -5.25
C ASN A 96 3.00 10.84 -5.05
N TYR A 97 3.44 9.91 -5.91
CA TYR A 97 4.81 9.39 -5.87
C TYR A 97 5.85 10.51 -6.04
N GLU A 98 5.71 11.37 -7.06
CA GLU A 98 6.65 12.47 -7.30
C GLU A 98 6.72 13.42 -6.11
N ARG A 99 5.56 13.79 -5.53
CA ARG A 99 5.48 14.64 -4.33
C ARG A 99 6.19 14.02 -3.12
N LEU A 100 6.07 12.71 -2.92
CA LEU A 100 6.72 12.00 -1.81
C LEU A 100 8.23 11.86 -2.05
N ALA A 101 8.63 11.58 -3.30
CA ALA A 101 10.01 11.49 -3.75
C ALA A 101 10.80 12.79 -3.51
N GLU A 102 10.17 13.97 -3.66
CA GLU A 102 10.76 15.28 -3.34
C GLU A 102 11.08 15.45 -1.84
N ARG A 103 10.42 14.67 -0.97
CA ARG A 103 10.60 14.68 0.49
C ARG A 103 11.42 13.49 0.99
N ASP A 104 12.04 12.75 0.07
CA ASP A 104 12.79 11.51 0.34
C ASP A 104 11.95 10.38 0.97
N ILE A 105 10.63 10.42 0.79
CA ILE A 105 9.73 9.33 1.16
C ILE A 105 9.61 8.42 -0.06
N ARG A 106 10.39 7.35 -0.10
CA ARG A 106 10.50 6.43 -1.23
C ARG A 106 9.88 5.06 -0.88
N PRO A 107 9.25 4.37 -1.84
CA PRO A 107 8.84 3.00 -1.63
C PRO A 107 10.06 2.08 -1.55
N PHE A 108 10.02 1.08 -0.67
CA PHE A 108 11.06 0.05 -0.57
C PHE A 108 10.85 -1.07 -1.59
N VAL A 109 9.62 -1.28 -2.06
CA VAL A 109 9.30 -2.23 -3.13
C VAL A 109 8.11 -1.73 -3.95
N CYS A 110 8.16 -2.00 -5.26
CA CYS A 110 7.12 -1.63 -6.23
C CYS A 110 6.74 -2.86 -7.05
N LEU A 111 5.45 -3.20 -7.07
CA LEU A 111 4.95 -4.45 -7.65
C LEU A 111 3.72 -4.20 -8.53
N ASP A 112 3.74 -4.75 -9.73
CA ASP A 112 2.61 -4.90 -10.62
C ASP A 112 2.03 -6.31 -10.45
N HIS A 113 0.95 -6.37 -9.67
CA HIS A 113 0.21 -7.58 -9.38
C HIS A 113 -0.76 -7.99 -10.50
N GLY A 114 -0.75 -7.25 -11.62
CA GLY A 114 -1.65 -7.39 -12.76
C GLY A 114 -2.89 -6.52 -12.61
N MET A 115 -3.68 -6.70 -11.55
CA MET A 115 -4.92 -5.94 -11.32
C MET A 115 -4.73 -4.64 -10.53
N THR A 116 -3.58 -4.47 -9.90
CA THR A 116 -3.14 -3.26 -9.21
C THR A 116 -1.65 -3.08 -9.44
N MET A 117 -1.22 -1.84 -9.57
CA MET A 117 0.18 -1.48 -9.41
C MET A 117 0.34 -0.79 -8.06
N SER A 118 1.30 -1.25 -7.29
CA SER A 118 1.45 -0.93 -5.88
C SER A 118 2.85 -0.43 -5.57
N MET A 119 2.94 0.64 -4.79
CA MET A 119 4.18 1.13 -4.20
C MET A 119 4.09 0.95 -2.68
N TYR A 120 5.03 0.20 -2.11
CA TYR A 120 5.05 -0.10 -0.68
C TYR A 120 6.09 0.76 0.02
N TYR A 121 5.63 1.51 1.01
CA TYR A 121 6.41 2.37 1.89
C TYR A 121 6.45 1.75 3.29
N GLN A 122 7.33 2.27 4.14
CA GLN A 122 7.42 1.86 5.53
C GLN A 122 7.16 3.08 6.42
N ASP A 123 6.22 2.93 7.37
CA ASP A 123 5.97 3.98 8.36
C ASP A 123 7.10 4.05 9.41
N PRO A 124 7.15 5.11 10.24
CA PRO A 124 8.19 5.27 11.28
C PRO A 124 8.30 4.14 12.32
N GLU A 125 7.27 3.28 12.43
CA GLU A 125 7.22 2.09 13.30
C GLU A 125 7.49 0.79 12.53
N GLY A 126 7.81 0.87 11.24
CA GLY A 126 8.21 -0.27 10.44
C GLY A 126 7.04 -1.05 9.84
N ASN A 127 5.79 -0.57 9.96
CA ASN A 127 4.66 -1.21 9.28
C ASN A 127 4.69 -0.86 7.79
N GLY A 128 4.30 -1.81 6.94
CA GLY A 128 4.12 -1.52 5.53
C GLY A 128 2.91 -0.62 5.27
N VAL A 129 3.02 0.25 4.28
CA VAL A 129 1.92 1.05 3.76
C VAL A 129 1.94 0.95 2.23
N GLU A 130 0.87 0.40 1.67
CA GLU A 130 0.68 0.25 0.24
C GLU A 130 -0.10 1.43 -0.32
N ILE A 131 0.44 2.07 -1.35
CA ILE A 131 -0.25 3.06 -2.17
C ILE A 131 -0.40 2.48 -3.58
N GLN A 132 -1.63 2.21 -3.98
CA GLN A 132 -1.94 1.53 -5.24
C GLN A 132 -2.97 2.28 -6.08
N PHE A 133 -3.17 1.79 -7.31
CA PHE A 133 -4.37 2.07 -8.11
C PHE A 133 -4.83 0.79 -8.81
N ASP A 134 -6.11 0.72 -9.18
CA ASP A 134 -6.70 -0.39 -9.92
C ASP A 134 -6.48 -0.23 -11.43
N THR A 135 -5.84 -1.22 -12.08
CA THR A 135 -5.45 -1.15 -13.49
C THR A 135 -6.64 -1.33 -14.45
N PHE A 136 -7.76 -1.87 -13.97
CA PHE A 136 -8.98 -2.07 -14.75
C PHE A 136 -9.98 -0.93 -14.63
N GLY A 137 -9.79 -0.01 -13.69
CA GLY A 137 -10.77 1.00 -13.27
C GLY A 137 -12.08 0.39 -12.78
N SER A 138 -12.07 -0.90 -12.39
CA SER A 138 -13.28 -1.64 -12.03
C SER A 138 -12.97 -2.83 -11.16
N TRP A 139 -13.24 -2.70 -9.85
CA TRP A 139 -13.07 -3.78 -8.88
C TRP A 139 -13.80 -5.08 -9.22
N ASN A 140 -14.86 -5.05 -10.04
CA ASN A 140 -15.49 -6.28 -10.52
C ASN A 140 -14.61 -7.02 -11.52
N LYS A 141 -14.00 -6.30 -12.48
CA LYS A 141 -13.04 -6.87 -13.45
C LYS A 141 -11.76 -7.31 -12.76
N SER A 142 -11.24 -6.51 -11.82
CA SER A 142 -10.03 -6.84 -11.07
C SER A 142 -10.20 -8.09 -10.23
N LYS A 143 -11.37 -8.22 -9.58
CA LYS A 143 -11.75 -9.42 -8.85
C LYS A 143 -11.90 -10.61 -9.79
N GLU A 144 -12.55 -10.43 -10.94
CA GLU A 144 -12.69 -11.46 -11.98
C GLU A 144 -11.34 -11.97 -12.44
N TRP A 145 -10.46 -11.07 -12.85
CA TRP A 145 -9.09 -11.38 -13.24
C TRP A 145 -8.35 -12.14 -12.13
N MET A 146 -8.44 -11.71 -10.87
CA MET A 146 -7.76 -12.37 -9.75
C MET A 146 -8.18 -13.85 -9.56
N TRP A 147 -9.45 -14.21 -9.75
CA TRP A 147 -9.89 -15.60 -9.55
C TRP A 147 -9.81 -16.46 -10.81
N GLU A 148 -9.75 -15.86 -12.01
CA GLU A 148 -9.67 -16.58 -13.30
C GLU A 148 -8.24 -16.68 -13.86
N SER A 149 -7.37 -15.70 -13.59
CA SER A 149 -6.06 -15.57 -14.23
C SER A 149 -5.08 -16.67 -13.81
N GLU A 150 -4.61 -17.44 -14.79
CA GLU A 150 -3.48 -18.36 -14.61
C GLU A 150 -2.21 -17.60 -14.21
N GLU A 151 -2.02 -16.40 -14.74
CA GLU A 151 -0.88 -15.55 -14.44
C GLU A 151 -0.82 -15.20 -12.95
N PHE A 152 -1.94 -14.77 -12.36
CA PHE A 152 -2.04 -14.50 -10.93
C PHE A 152 -1.82 -15.76 -10.10
N SER A 153 -2.33 -16.91 -10.57
CA SER A 153 -2.14 -18.18 -9.87
C SER A 153 -0.67 -18.63 -9.86
N LEU A 154 0.10 -18.29 -10.90
CA LEU A 154 1.52 -18.64 -11.02
C LEU A 154 2.42 -17.66 -10.27
N ASN A 155 2.07 -16.36 -10.24
CA ASN A 155 2.82 -15.33 -9.55
C ASN A 155 1.90 -14.29 -8.88
N PRO A 156 1.37 -14.58 -7.68
CA PRO A 156 0.49 -13.67 -6.96
C PRO A 156 1.22 -12.49 -6.30
N VAL A 157 2.56 -12.52 -6.26
CA VAL A 157 3.39 -11.41 -5.74
C VAL A 157 3.56 -10.31 -6.81
N GLY A 158 3.38 -10.64 -8.08
CA GLY A 158 3.49 -9.69 -9.18
C GLY A 158 4.91 -9.52 -9.72
N ARG A 159 5.07 -8.53 -10.60
CA ARG A 159 6.33 -8.18 -11.27
C ARG A 159 6.88 -6.89 -10.70
N PHE A 160 8.20 -6.77 -10.60
CA PHE A 160 8.83 -5.55 -10.13
C PHE A 160 8.79 -4.46 -11.20
N PHE A 161 8.59 -3.23 -10.78
CA PHE A 161 8.80 -2.05 -11.63
C PHE A 161 9.56 -0.97 -10.87
N ASP A 162 10.22 -0.09 -11.60
CA ASP A 162 10.91 1.10 -11.13
C ASP A 162 9.98 2.31 -11.33
N PRO A 163 9.52 2.96 -10.24
CA PRO A 163 8.61 4.08 -10.35
C PRO A 163 9.24 5.31 -11.03
N ASP A 164 10.57 5.51 -10.95
CA ASP A 164 11.25 6.61 -11.64
C ASP A 164 11.24 6.40 -13.16
N GLN A 165 11.38 5.15 -13.63
CA GLN A 165 11.26 4.82 -15.06
C GLN A 165 9.84 5.03 -15.58
N ILE A 166 8.82 4.67 -14.79
CA ILE A 166 7.42 4.94 -15.11
C ILE A 166 7.14 6.45 -15.20
N VAL A 167 7.67 7.23 -14.26
CA VAL A 167 7.56 8.70 -14.29
C VAL A 167 8.23 9.27 -15.55
N ALA A 168 9.41 8.78 -15.92
CA ALA A 168 10.09 9.18 -17.16
C ALA A 168 9.24 8.86 -18.41
N ALA A 169 8.70 7.64 -18.50
CA ALA A 169 7.80 7.23 -19.58
C ALA A 169 6.55 8.13 -19.69
N ARG A 170 5.94 8.50 -18.56
CA ARG A 170 4.82 9.46 -18.54
C ARG A 170 5.23 10.84 -19.04
N ARG A 171 6.41 11.33 -18.64
CA ARG A 171 6.94 12.64 -19.07
C ARG A 171 7.28 12.67 -20.57
N GLU A 172 7.55 11.51 -21.17
CA GLU A 172 7.71 11.34 -22.62
C GLU A 172 6.36 11.31 -23.38
N GLY A 173 5.23 11.36 -22.66
CA GLY A 173 3.89 11.40 -23.23
C GLY A 173 3.27 10.04 -23.47
N LEU A 174 3.77 8.97 -22.84
CA LEU A 174 3.10 7.66 -22.87
C LEU A 174 1.88 7.65 -21.94
N GLU A 175 0.80 7.07 -22.45
CA GLU A 175 -0.45 6.87 -21.70
C GLU A 175 -0.32 5.74 -20.67
N GLY A 176 -1.10 5.81 -19.59
CA GLY A 176 -1.02 4.84 -18.48
C GLY A 176 -1.21 3.38 -18.90
N GLU A 177 -2.12 3.09 -19.83
CA GLU A 177 -2.34 1.73 -20.35
C GLU A 177 -1.10 1.17 -21.09
N GLU A 178 -0.44 2.02 -21.89
CA GLU A 178 0.78 1.62 -22.60
C GLU A 178 1.94 1.44 -21.62
N ILE A 179 2.07 2.31 -20.62
CA ILE A 179 3.06 2.16 -19.55
C ILE A 179 2.82 0.85 -18.78
N HIS A 180 1.59 0.56 -18.36
CA HIS A 180 1.26 -0.68 -17.67
C HIS A 180 1.62 -1.89 -18.53
N ARG A 181 1.23 -1.90 -19.82
CA ARG A 181 1.59 -2.97 -20.76
C ARG A 181 3.10 -3.17 -20.85
N ARG A 182 3.90 -2.10 -20.89
CA ARG A 182 5.38 -2.19 -20.91
C ARG A 182 5.96 -2.70 -19.59
N ALA A 183 5.41 -2.26 -18.45
CA ALA A 183 5.78 -2.78 -17.13
C ALA A 183 5.56 -4.30 -17.05
N ARG A 184 4.40 -4.78 -17.55
CA ARG A 184 4.07 -6.21 -17.65
C ARG A 184 5.03 -7.02 -18.54
N ASN A 185 5.74 -6.36 -19.47
CA ASN A 185 6.75 -6.94 -20.35
C ASN A 185 8.19 -6.73 -19.83
N ASP A 186 8.34 -6.42 -18.54
CA ASP A 186 9.63 -6.27 -17.85
C ASP A 186 10.49 -5.10 -18.39
N GLU A 187 9.88 -4.11 -19.05
CA GLU A 187 10.61 -2.96 -19.62
C GLU A 187 11.05 -1.93 -18.57
N TYR A 188 10.45 -1.95 -17.37
CA TYR A 188 10.74 -1.01 -16.28
C TYR A 188 11.26 -1.71 -15.03
N VAL A 189 11.93 -2.86 -15.15
CA VAL A 189 12.45 -3.59 -13.99
C VAL A 189 13.57 -2.77 -13.32
N PRO A 190 13.59 -2.67 -11.98
CA PRO A 190 14.66 -1.96 -11.28
C PRO A 190 16.00 -2.67 -11.47
N ALA A 191 17.10 -1.90 -11.49
CA ALA A 191 18.45 -2.44 -11.67
C ALA A 191 18.85 -3.43 -10.57
N VAL A 192 18.31 -3.25 -9.36
CA VAL A 192 18.45 -4.16 -8.23
C VAL A 192 17.06 -4.58 -7.79
N ILE A 193 16.80 -5.89 -7.73
CA ILE A 193 15.53 -6.42 -7.25
C ILE A 193 15.51 -6.32 -5.72
N PRO A 194 14.57 -5.58 -5.12
CA PRO A 194 14.47 -5.44 -3.67
C PRO A 194 13.94 -6.73 -3.02
N GLU A 195 14.22 -6.90 -1.73
CA GLU A 195 13.56 -7.92 -0.92
C GLU A 195 12.09 -7.55 -0.69
N VAL A 196 11.23 -8.56 -0.59
CA VAL A 196 9.78 -8.36 -0.38
C VAL A 196 9.44 -8.21 1.11
N HIS A 197 10.33 -8.64 2.01
CA HIS A 197 10.13 -8.43 3.44
C HIS A 197 10.16 -6.93 3.79
N LEU A 198 9.47 -6.57 4.87
CA LEU A 198 9.60 -5.22 5.41
C LEU A 198 11.07 -4.97 5.78
N PRO A 199 11.65 -3.83 5.39
CA PRO A 199 13.01 -3.48 5.77
C PRO A 199 13.19 -3.42 7.29
N ASP A 200 14.43 -3.53 7.74
CA ASP A 200 14.77 -3.20 9.11
C ASP A 200 14.48 -1.72 9.40
N LEU A 201 14.06 -1.44 10.63
CA LEU A 201 13.94 -0.07 11.13
C LEU A 201 15.31 0.62 11.11
N TRP A 202 15.32 1.89 10.69
CA TRP A 202 16.51 2.75 10.68
C TRP A 202 16.99 3.12 12.09
#